data_AF-A0A2D5ILK8-F1
#
_entry.id   AF-A0A2D5ILK8-F1
#
_cell.length_a   1.000
_cell.length_b   1.000
_cell.length_c   1.000
_cell.angle_alpha   90.00
_cell.angle_beta   90.00
_cell.angle_gamma   90.00
#
_symmetry.space_group_name_H-M   'P 1'
#
loop_
_entity.id
_entity.type
_entity.pdbx_description
1 polymer ?
#
loop_
_entity_poly.entity_id
_entity_poly.type
_entity_poly.pdbx_seq_one_letter_code
_entity_poly.pdbx_strand_id
1 'polypeptide(L)'
;MMPSMIVAVLLAVATVPASADPTAETGVLAYRILGPDDTPVSARLTVLEPDVDLVALGGPFGDRHAVREDVCYALDGIGELVLPAGGCELLASRGIEWSIDRRRVEIPADGRLEVELRIRPAVDTTGLIGGDFHLHTLTHSGHGDSNMPERIVSLVGEGVDFAVATDHNRNIDYIPTITTLGASSQITSVVGNELSTPIGHYNIFPVDPTRPPVP
;
A
#
# COMPACT_ATOMS: atom_id res chain seq x y z
N MET A 1 -20.53 49.03 3.39
CA MET A 1 -20.77 47.58 3.22
C MET A 1 -19.47 46.88 3.60
N MET A 2 -19.45 46.09 4.66
CA MET A 2 -18.25 45.35 5.10
C MET A 2 -18.39 43.88 4.70
N PRO A 3 -17.32 43.21 4.25
CA PRO A 3 -17.35 41.78 3.96
C PRO A 3 -17.27 40.96 5.26
N SER A 4 -18.23 40.08 5.47
CA SER A 4 -18.16 39.08 6.54
C SER A 4 -17.25 37.94 6.13
N MET A 5 -16.07 37.82 6.76
CA MET A 5 -15.18 36.68 6.56
C MET A 5 -15.66 35.49 7.39
N ILE A 6 -16.14 34.44 6.74
CA ILE A 6 -16.52 33.18 7.39
C ILE A 6 -15.25 32.34 7.59
N VAL A 7 -14.86 32.12 8.84
CA VAL A 7 -13.79 31.17 9.19
C VAL A 7 -14.43 29.81 9.45
N ALA A 8 -14.28 28.89 8.50
CA ALA A 8 -14.65 27.49 8.71
C ALA A 8 -13.53 26.79 9.49
N VAL A 9 -13.76 26.53 10.79
CA VAL A 9 -12.84 25.73 11.59
C VAL A 9 -13.17 24.26 11.39
N LEU A 10 -12.33 23.55 10.65
CA LEU A 10 -12.43 22.10 10.52
C LEU A 10 -11.88 21.45 11.81
N LEU A 11 -12.75 20.98 12.70
CA LEU A 11 -12.34 20.05 13.74
C LEU A 11 -12.12 18.68 13.10
N ALA A 12 -10.87 18.37 12.78
CA ALA A 12 -10.45 16.98 12.62
C ALA A 12 -10.49 16.31 14.01
N VAL A 13 -11.59 15.65 14.32
CA VAL A 13 -11.64 14.70 15.44
C VAL A 13 -10.84 13.49 14.99
N ALA A 14 -9.59 13.38 15.47
CA ALA A 14 -8.86 12.13 15.38
C ALA A 14 -9.56 11.13 16.30
N THR A 15 -10.36 10.23 15.71
CA THR A 15 -10.74 8.99 16.39
C THR A 15 -9.46 8.22 16.65
N VAL A 16 -9.27 7.77 17.89
CA VAL A 16 -8.24 6.78 18.19
C VAL A 16 -8.75 5.48 17.56
N PRO A 17 -7.96 4.77 16.74
CA PRO A 17 -8.40 3.51 16.15
C PRO A 17 -8.87 2.58 17.27
N ALA A 18 -10.02 1.94 17.06
CA ALA A 18 -10.61 1.05 18.04
C ALA A 18 -9.65 -0.11 18.28
N SER A 19 -8.98 -0.12 19.44
CA SER A 19 -8.10 -1.23 19.82
C SER A 19 -8.91 -2.51 19.81
N ALA A 20 -8.55 -3.45 18.93
CA ALA A 20 -9.27 -4.71 18.74
C ALA A 20 -9.65 -5.33 20.08
N ASP A 21 -10.93 -5.65 20.27
CA ASP A 21 -11.42 -6.19 21.53
C ASP A 21 -10.73 -7.54 21.79
N PRO A 22 -9.92 -7.67 22.86
CA PRO A 22 -9.16 -8.89 23.15
C PRO A 22 -10.05 -10.07 23.58
N THR A 23 -11.37 -9.89 23.60
CA THR A 23 -12.38 -10.92 23.82
C THR A 23 -13.20 -11.28 22.58
N ALA A 24 -12.98 -10.62 21.44
CA ALA A 24 -13.62 -10.98 20.18
C ALA A 24 -13.12 -12.34 19.67
N GLU A 25 -14.06 -13.20 19.25
CA GLU A 25 -13.72 -14.42 18.50
C GLU A 25 -13.11 -14.02 17.15
N THR A 26 -12.21 -14.83 16.60
CA THR A 26 -11.50 -14.55 15.34
C THR A 26 -11.55 -15.73 14.39
N GLY A 27 -11.28 -15.48 13.11
CA GLY A 27 -11.20 -16.50 12.07
C GLY A 27 -10.14 -16.18 11.01
N VAL A 28 -9.78 -17.19 10.22
CA VAL A 28 -8.76 -17.07 9.17
C VAL A 28 -9.42 -16.85 7.80
N LEU A 29 -9.12 -15.73 7.16
CA LEU A 29 -9.40 -15.48 5.76
C LEU A 29 -8.17 -15.83 4.91
N ALA A 30 -8.24 -16.92 4.15
CA ALA A 30 -7.27 -17.21 3.10
C ALA A 30 -7.76 -16.61 1.78
N TYR A 31 -6.95 -15.80 1.11
CA TYR A 31 -7.37 -15.06 -0.09
C TYR A 31 -6.46 -15.29 -1.30
N ARG A 32 -7.07 -15.16 -2.49
CA ARG A 32 -6.40 -15.13 -3.79
C ARG A 32 -6.99 -13.99 -4.62
N ILE A 33 -6.15 -13.04 -5.05
CA ILE A 33 -6.51 -12.00 -6.00
C ILE A 33 -5.95 -12.42 -7.37
N LEU A 34 -6.86 -12.65 -8.31
CA LEU A 34 -6.55 -13.15 -9.64
C LEU A 34 -6.71 -12.04 -10.69
N GLY A 35 -5.77 -11.99 -11.62
CA GLY A 35 -5.77 -11.13 -12.79
C GLY A 35 -6.45 -11.80 -14.01
N PRO A 36 -6.08 -11.38 -15.23
CA PRO A 36 -6.33 -12.14 -16.46
C PRO A 36 -5.88 -13.61 -16.35
N ASP A 37 -6.53 -14.47 -17.14
CA ASP A 37 -6.23 -15.91 -17.22
C ASP A 37 -6.19 -16.64 -15.86
N ASP A 38 -7.01 -16.18 -14.89
CA ASP A 38 -7.10 -16.67 -13.51
C ASP A 38 -5.73 -16.76 -12.78
N THR A 39 -4.74 -15.99 -13.24
CA THR A 39 -3.38 -16.00 -12.70
C THR A 39 -3.26 -15.04 -11.50
N PRO A 40 -2.66 -15.44 -10.35
CA PRO A 40 -2.47 -14.55 -9.21
C PRO A 40 -1.68 -13.29 -9.57
N VAL A 41 -2.12 -12.14 -9.05
CA VAL A 41 -1.55 -10.83 -9.36
C VAL A 41 -1.35 -10.01 -8.09
N SER A 42 -0.20 -9.35 -7.95
CA SER A 42 0.05 -8.47 -6.79
C SER A 42 -1.01 -7.38 -6.72
N ALA A 43 -1.59 -7.17 -5.56
CA ALA A 43 -2.73 -6.30 -5.37
C ALA A 43 -2.87 -5.87 -3.91
N ARG A 44 -3.68 -4.83 -3.68
CA ARG A 44 -4.25 -4.51 -2.38
C ARG A 44 -5.51 -5.34 -2.12
N LEU A 45 -5.59 -5.93 -0.93
CA LEU A 45 -6.82 -6.29 -0.25
C LEU A 45 -7.12 -5.24 0.83
N THR A 46 -8.32 -4.66 0.81
CA THR A 46 -8.86 -3.82 1.89
C THR A 46 -9.99 -4.57 2.58
N VAL A 47 -10.05 -4.50 3.91
CA VAL A 47 -11.13 -5.08 4.73
C VAL A 47 -11.97 -3.96 5.33
N LEU A 48 -13.28 -3.99 5.08
CA LEU A 48 -14.23 -2.98 5.55
C LEU A 48 -15.30 -3.64 6.42
N GLU A 49 -15.43 -3.24 7.68
CA GLU A 49 -16.53 -3.66 8.56
C GLU A 49 -17.53 -2.51 8.75
N PRO A 50 -18.85 -2.79 8.84
CA PRO A 50 -19.82 -1.80 9.26
C PRO A 50 -19.51 -1.28 10.67
N ASP A 51 -19.72 0.02 10.89
CA ASP A 51 -19.64 0.68 12.21
C ASP A 51 -18.25 0.65 12.91
N VAL A 52 -17.18 0.29 12.18
CA VAL A 52 -15.78 0.35 12.62
C VAL A 52 -14.97 1.26 11.69
N ASP A 53 -14.10 2.12 12.23
CA ASP A 53 -13.27 3.04 11.43
C ASP A 53 -12.21 2.30 10.59
N LEU A 54 -11.44 1.39 11.21
CA LEU A 54 -10.36 0.60 10.60
C LEU A 54 -10.28 -0.79 11.27
N VAL A 55 -10.03 -1.85 10.50
CA VAL A 55 -10.17 -3.26 10.94
C VAL A 55 -8.80 -3.92 11.13
N ALA A 56 -8.34 -4.03 12.38
CA ALA A 56 -7.01 -4.56 12.76
C ALA A 56 -6.66 -5.93 12.12
N LEU A 57 -5.72 -5.95 11.17
CA LEU A 57 -5.30 -7.16 10.46
C LEU A 57 -4.21 -7.95 11.20
N GLY A 58 -4.51 -9.19 11.61
CA GLY A 58 -3.50 -10.18 11.98
C GLY A 58 -3.09 -11.07 10.79
N GLY A 59 -1.98 -11.80 10.89
CA GLY A 59 -1.57 -12.77 9.86
C GLY A 59 -0.08 -13.16 9.89
N PRO A 60 0.32 -14.19 9.11
CA PRO A 60 1.72 -14.59 8.94
C PRO A 60 2.48 -13.64 7.99
N PHE A 61 2.72 -12.41 8.45
CA PHE A 61 3.37 -11.37 7.65
C PHE A 61 4.90 -11.50 7.59
N GLY A 62 5.49 -10.87 6.58
CA GLY A 62 6.92 -10.84 6.28
C GLY A 62 7.15 -10.13 4.94
N ASP A 63 8.41 -9.98 4.51
CA ASP A 63 8.90 -9.06 3.45
C ASP A 63 8.13 -9.01 2.11
N ARG A 64 7.29 -10.01 1.79
CA ARG A 64 6.40 -10.03 0.62
C ARG A 64 5.05 -9.32 0.83
N HIS A 65 4.83 -8.75 2.01
CA HIS A 65 3.62 -8.04 2.41
C HIS A 65 3.90 -6.59 2.78
N ALA A 66 2.90 -5.72 2.62
CA ALA A 66 2.82 -4.44 3.33
C ALA A 66 1.46 -4.34 4.00
N VAL A 67 1.42 -4.01 5.30
CA VAL A 67 0.18 -4.14 6.10
C VAL A 67 -0.11 -2.86 6.89
N ARG A 68 -1.25 -2.25 6.59
CA ARG A 68 -1.90 -1.17 7.34
C ARG A 68 -3.22 -1.68 7.88
N GLU A 69 -4.03 -0.81 8.47
CA GLU A 69 -4.77 -1.18 9.66
C GLU A 69 -5.80 -2.30 9.52
N ASP A 70 -6.82 -2.39 8.65
CA ASP A 70 -7.26 -1.77 7.38
C ASP A 70 -6.87 -2.46 6.04
N VAL A 71 -5.58 -2.63 5.72
CA VAL A 71 -5.11 -2.96 4.36
C VAL A 71 -3.95 -3.96 4.34
N CYS A 72 -4.01 -4.94 3.44
CA CYS A 72 -2.90 -5.85 3.16
C CYS A 72 -2.56 -5.83 1.65
N TYR A 73 -1.33 -5.49 1.31
CA TYR A 73 -0.76 -5.72 -0.01
C TYR A 73 0.05 -7.03 0.02
N ALA A 74 -0.12 -7.89 -0.98
CA ALA A 74 0.69 -9.11 -1.16
C ALA A 74 1.34 -9.13 -2.54
N LEU A 75 2.65 -9.40 -2.60
CA LEU A 75 3.45 -9.33 -3.83
C LEU A 75 3.10 -10.42 -4.88
N ASP A 76 2.35 -11.44 -4.50
CA ASP A 76 1.84 -12.51 -5.39
C ASP A 76 0.31 -12.62 -5.36
N GLY A 77 -0.38 -11.69 -4.69
CA GLY A 77 -1.84 -11.66 -4.61
C GLY A 77 -2.46 -12.75 -3.72
N ILE A 78 -1.65 -13.46 -2.94
CA ILE A 78 -2.10 -14.57 -2.08
C ILE A 78 -1.69 -14.26 -0.64
N GLY A 79 -2.56 -14.54 0.32
CA GLY A 79 -2.23 -14.36 1.73
C GLY A 79 -3.26 -14.97 2.67
N GLU A 80 -2.96 -14.89 3.96
CA GLU A 80 -3.89 -15.26 5.05
C GLU A 80 -3.99 -14.09 6.03
N LEU A 81 -5.21 -13.72 6.41
CA LEU A 81 -5.50 -12.72 7.43
C LEU A 81 -6.21 -13.40 8.61
N VAL A 82 -5.88 -12.99 9.83
CA VAL A 82 -6.68 -13.24 11.02
C VAL A 82 -7.52 -12.00 11.26
N LEU A 83 -8.84 -12.18 11.27
CA LEU A 83 -9.84 -11.13 11.37
C LEU A 83 -10.82 -11.41 12.53
N PRO A 84 -11.53 -10.40 13.04
CA PRO A 84 -12.72 -10.62 13.86
C PRO A 84 -13.71 -11.58 13.18
N ALA A 85 -14.39 -12.42 13.95
CA ALA A 85 -15.47 -13.25 13.46
C ALA A 85 -16.74 -12.41 13.25
N GLY A 86 -17.38 -12.55 12.09
CA GLY A 86 -18.55 -11.75 11.68
C GLY A 86 -18.52 -11.30 10.23
N GLY A 87 -19.45 -10.42 9.87
CA GLY A 87 -19.67 -9.97 8.48
C GLY A 87 -18.83 -8.76 8.07
N CYS A 88 -17.97 -8.91 7.06
CA CYS A 88 -17.16 -7.82 6.48
C CYS A 88 -17.28 -7.75 4.95
N GLU A 89 -16.83 -6.64 4.34
CA GLU A 89 -16.71 -6.45 2.90
C GLU A 89 -15.23 -6.37 2.49
N LEU A 90 -14.80 -7.34 1.68
CA LEU A 90 -13.47 -7.42 1.09
C LEU A 90 -13.45 -6.67 -0.24
N LEU A 91 -12.37 -5.92 -0.48
CA LEU A 91 -12.16 -5.16 -1.71
C LEU A 91 -10.76 -5.45 -2.28
N ALA A 92 -10.70 -5.88 -3.54
CA ALA A 92 -9.45 -6.11 -4.27
C ALA A 92 -9.21 -5.04 -5.34
N SER A 93 -7.99 -4.51 -5.43
CA SER A 93 -7.60 -3.47 -6.41
C SER A 93 -6.09 -3.49 -6.69
N ARG A 94 -5.68 -3.03 -7.89
CA ARG A 94 -4.27 -2.77 -8.24
C ARG A 94 -4.17 -1.40 -8.96
N GLY A 95 -4.23 -0.31 -8.19
CA GLY A 95 -4.19 1.04 -8.74
C GLY A 95 -5.43 1.46 -9.52
N ILE A 96 -5.35 2.66 -10.11
CA ILE A 96 -6.44 3.31 -10.86
C ILE A 96 -6.67 2.74 -12.26
N GLU A 97 -5.72 1.96 -12.79
CA GLU A 97 -5.78 1.38 -14.14
C GLU A 97 -6.56 0.06 -14.19
N TRP A 98 -6.86 -0.52 -13.02
CA TRP A 98 -7.50 -1.83 -12.86
C TRP A 98 -8.92 -1.71 -12.30
N SER A 99 -9.74 -2.72 -12.58
CA SER A 99 -11.06 -2.88 -11.98
C SER A 99 -10.96 -3.24 -10.50
N ILE A 100 -12.00 -2.89 -9.73
CA ILE A 100 -12.17 -3.32 -8.34
C ILE A 100 -13.15 -4.50 -8.29
N ASP A 101 -12.82 -5.56 -7.53
CA ASP A 101 -13.77 -6.59 -7.11
C ASP A 101 -14.16 -6.37 -5.64
N ARG A 102 -15.39 -6.69 -5.26
CA ARG A 102 -15.95 -6.48 -3.91
C ARG A 102 -16.80 -7.67 -3.48
N ARG A 103 -16.54 -8.22 -2.30
CA ARG A 103 -17.28 -9.37 -1.76
C ARG A 103 -17.60 -9.19 -0.29
N ARG A 104 -18.88 -9.31 0.06
CA ARG A 104 -19.30 -9.50 1.46
C ARG A 104 -19.12 -10.95 1.85
N VAL A 105 -18.56 -11.17 3.02
CA VAL A 105 -18.22 -12.49 3.57
C VAL A 105 -18.55 -12.53 5.05
N GLU A 106 -18.69 -13.75 5.58
CA GLU A 106 -18.83 -13.99 7.02
C GLU A 106 -17.57 -14.75 7.47
N ILE A 107 -16.77 -14.15 8.36
CA ILE A 107 -15.56 -14.76 8.92
C ILE A 107 -15.98 -15.73 10.04
N PRO A 108 -15.71 -17.05 9.92
CA PRO A 108 -16.14 -18.02 10.91
C PRO A 108 -15.23 -18.02 12.14
N ALA A 109 -15.83 -17.90 13.33
CA ALA A 109 -15.15 -18.06 14.62
C ALA A 109 -14.40 -19.41 14.71
N ASP A 110 -13.14 -19.37 15.14
CA ASP A 110 -12.17 -20.47 15.19
C ASP A 110 -12.05 -21.26 13.86
N GLY A 111 -12.47 -20.66 12.74
CA GLY A 111 -12.59 -21.30 11.44
C GLY A 111 -11.67 -20.74 10.36
N ARG A 112 -11.86 -21.25 9.15
CA ARG A 112 -11.17 -20.80 7.92
C ARG A 112 -12.18 -20.57 6.80
N LEU A 113 -12.07 -19.44 6.14
CA LEU A 113 -12.77 -19.10 4.89
C LEU A 113 -11.74 -18.95 3.77
N GLU A 114 -12.06 -19.45 2.57
CA GLU A 114 -11.22 -19.26 1.38
C GLU A 114 -11.97 -18.43 0.33
N VAL A 115 -11.34 -17.37 -0.18
CA VAL A 115 -11.96 -16.39 -1.09
C VAL A 115 -11.08 -16.12 -2.31
N GLU A 116 -11.71 -16.13 -3.48
CA GLU A 116 -11.12 -15.60 -4.72
C GLU A 116 -11.79 -14.28 -5.12
N LEU A 117 -10.97 -13.26 -5.38
CA LEU A 117 -11.37 -11.97 -5.96
C LEU A 117 -10.72 -11.83 -7.35
N ARG A 118 -11.41 -11.20 -8.31
CA ARG A 118 -11.00 -11.16 -9.72
C ARG A 118 -10.94 -9.73 -10.26
N ILE A 119 -9.73 -9.23 -10.50
CA ILE A 119 -9.47 -7.90 -11.06
C ILE A 119 -8.86 -8.01 -12.46
N ARG A 120 -9.00 -6.95 -13.27
CA ARG A 120 -8.46 -6.89 -14.64
C ARG A 120 -8.14 -5.45 -15.03
N PRO A 121 -7.28 -5.20 -16.03
CA PRO A 121 -7.13 -3.88 -16.61
C PRO A 121 -8.49 -3.30 -17.05
N ALA A 122 -8.71 -2.04 -16.71
CA ALA A 122 -9.92 -1.26 -16.97
C ALA A 122 -9.64 0.00 -17.80
N VAL A 123 -8.39 0.45 -17.86
CA VAL A 123 -7.89 1.55 -18.69
C VAL A 123 -6.94 0.99 -19.77
N ASP A 124 -6.94 1.56 -20.96
CA ASP A 124 -5.91 1.28 -21.97
C ASP A 124 -4.71 2.21 -21.75
N THR A 125 -3.60 1.64 -21.28
CA THR A 125 -2.34 2.33 -21.05
C THR A 125 -1.25 1.94 -22.06
N THR A 126 -1.65 1.48 -23.26
CA THR A 126 -0.72 1.14 -24.36
C THR A 126 0.22 2.31 -24.70
N GLY A 127 1.51 2.15 -24.40
CA GLY A 127 2.54 3.17 -24.64
C GLY A 127 2.69 4.22 -23.52
N LEU A 128 2.00 4.02 -22.40
CA LEU A 128 2.17 4.76 -21.15
C LEU A 128 2.89 3.88 -20.10
N ILE A 129 3.24 4.47 -18.96
CA ILE A 129 3.90 3.83 -17.82
C ILE A 129 3.34 4.50 -16.55
N GLY A 130 2.85 3.72 -15.60
CA GLY A 130 2.40 4.21 -14.29
C GLY A 130 3.60 4.58 -13.42
N GLY A 131 3.71 5.84 -12.99
CA GLY A 131 4.93 6.34 -12.31
C GLY A 131 4.68 7.18 -11.06
N ASP A 132 5.41 6.88 -9.99
CA ASP A 132 5.51 7.71 -8.79
C ASP A 132 6.91 8.36 -8.70
N PHE A 133 6.92 9.67 -8.49
CA PHE A 133 8.09 10.54 -8.57
C PHE A 133 8.42 11.22 -7.23
N HIS A 134 7.73 10.87 -6.13
CA HIS A 134 7.98 11.42 -4.79
C HIS A 134 7.76 10.35 -3.70
N LEU A 135 8.80 9.56 -3.43
CA LEU A 135 8.76 8.40 -2.53
C LEU A 135 9.66 8.58 -1.30
N HIS A 136 9.18 8.08 -0.16
CA HIS A 136 9.90 8.01 1.11
C HIS A 136 9.81 6.62 1.74
N THR A 137 10.80 6.30 2.56
CA THR A 137 10.74 5.18 3.50
C THR A 137 11.01 5.65 4.93
N LEU A 138 10.32 5.02 5.88
CA LEU A 138 10.63 5.15 7.30
C LEU A 138 12.07 4.70 7.59
N THR A 139 12.60 3.76 6.79
CA THR A 139 13.97 3.24 6.86
C THR A 139 15.05 4.29 6.56
N HIS A 140 14.80 5.26 5.67
CA HIS A 140 15.83 6.21 5.22
C HIS A 140 15.48 7.69 5.42
N SER A 141 14.21 8.09 5.29
CA SER A 141 13.72 9.45 5.59
C SER A 141 13.29 9.63 7.05
N GLY A 142 13.04 8.54 7.79
CA GLY A 142 12.59 8.60 9.19
C GLY A 142 11.13 9.05 9.39
N HIS A 143 10.34 9.10 8.30
CA HIS A 143 8.90 9.39 8.31
C HIS A 143 8.17 8.59 7.23
N GLY A 144 6.85 8.74 7.17
CA GLY A 144 5.97 7.75 6.55
C GLY A 144 5.91 6.47 7.42
N ASP A 145 5.29 5.43 6.88
CA ASP A 145 5.08 4.16 7.58
C ASP A 145 5.92 3.01 7.00
N SER A 146 6.29 3.10 5.71
CA SER A 146 6.81 1.97 4.94
C SER A 146 8.29 1.73 5.19
N ASN A 147 8.64 0.52 5.60
CA ASN A 147 10.01 0.02 5.46
C ASN A 147 10.37 -0.25 3.98
N MET A 148 11.65 -0.54 3.71
CA MET A 148 12.13 -0.78 2.33
C MET A 148 11.37 -1.90 1.58
N PRO A 149 11.25 -3.15 2.09
CA PRO A 149 10.38 -4.16 1.49
C PRO A 149 8.94 -3.69 1.26
N GLU A 150 8.28 -3.13 2.29
CA GLU A 150 6.89 -2.69 2.21
C GLU A 150 6.65 -1.66 1.10
N ARG A 151 7.57 -0.70 0.93
CA ARG A 151 7.49 0.32 -0.12
C ARG A 151 7.45 -0.30 -1.51
N ILE A 152 8.22 -1.36 -1.75
CA ILE A 152 8.19 -2.05 -3.05
C ILE A 152 6.91 -2.89 -3.20
N VAL A 153 6.46 -3.56 -2.14
CA VAL A 153 5.24 -4.38 -2.17
C VAL A 153 3.99 -3.52 -2.41
N SER A 154 3.87 -2.35 -1.77
CA SER A 154 2.72 -1.47 -1.96
C SER A 154 2.71 -0.79 -3.34
N LEU A 155 3.87 -0.35 -3.86
CA LEU A 155 3.98 0.19 -5.22
C LEU A 155 3.53 -0.83 -6.28
N VAL A 156 4.04 -2.06 -6.20
CA VAL A 156 3.66 -3.14 -7.12
C VAL A 156 2.19 -3.56 -6.90
N GLY A 157 1.72 -3.54 -5.64
CA GLY A 157 0.33 -3.79 -5.27
C GLY A 157 -0.67 -2.72 -5.76
N GLU A 158 -0.20 -1.50 -6.05
CA GLU A 158 -0.95 -0.44 -6.73
C GLU A 158 -0.63 -0.32 -8.22
N GLY A 159 0.15 -1.25 -8.79
CA GLY A 159 0.46 -1.27 -10.22
C GLY A 159 1.35 -0.12 -10.70
N VAL A 160 2.21 0.43 -9.83
CA VAL A 160 3.23 1.41 -10.24
C VAL A 160 4.39 0.69 -10.93
N ASP A 161 4.60 0.97 -12.22
CA ASP A 161 5.68 0.41 -13.04
C ASP A 161 7.03 1.09 -12.80
N PHE A 162 7.02 2.39 -12.44
CA PHE A 162 8.21 3.24 -12.34
C PHE A 162 8.25 4.05 -11.04
N ALA A 163 9.35 3.94 -10.30
CA ALA A 163 9.53 4.60 -9.01
C ALA A 163 10.77 5.52 -8.99
N VAL A 164 10.66 6.74 -8.46
CA VAL A 164 11.82 7.56 -8.09
C VAL A 164 12.03 7.55 -6.59
N ALA A 165 13.17 6.99 -6.14
CA ALA A 165 13.55 6.94 -4.74
C ALA A 165 14.01 8.34 -4.26
N THR A 166 13.14 9.12 -3.61
CA THR A 166 13.43 10.52 -3.20
C THR A 166 13.55 10.68 -1.68
N ASP A 167 14.16 9.71 -1.00
CA ASP A 167 14.37 9.79 0.46
C ASP A 167 15.17 11.06 0.84
N HIS A 168 14.77 11.74 1.93
CA HIS A 168 15.24 13.09 2.29
C HIS A 168 16.75 13.17 2.44
N ASN A 169 17.41 13.95 1.59
CA ASN A 169 18.86 14.10 1.56
C ASN A 169 19.61 12.74 1.49
N ARG A 170 19.03 11.74 0.80
CA ARG A 170 19.62 10.40 0.58
C ARG A 170 19.48 9.94 -0.87
N ASN A 171 20.56 9.44 -1.46
CA ASN A 171 20.53 8.80 -2.77
C ASN A 171 20.35 7.27 -2.58
N ILE A 172 19.11 6.81 -2.35
CA ILE A 172 18.84 5.38 -2.09
C ILE A 172 18.56 4.65 -3.41
N ASP A 173 19.21 3.50 -3.61
CA ASP A 173 18.90 2.59 -4.70
C ASP A 173 17.89 1.52 -4.24
N TYR A 174 16.73 1.48 -4.91
CA TYR A 174 15.66 0.51 -4.64
C TYR A 174 15.85 -0.81 -5.42
N ILE A 175 16.71 -0.85 -6.46
CA ILE A 175 16.94 -2.03 -7.31
C ILE A 175 17.39 -3.27 -6.51
N PRO A 176 18.26 -3.19 -5.48
CA PRO A 176 18.61 -4.34 -4.64
C PRO A 176 17.39 -4.94 -3.93
N THR A 177 16.49 -4.11 -3.39
CA THR A 177 15.26 -4.57 -2.70
C THR A 177 14.27 -5.17 -3.69
N ILE A 178 14.02 -4.49 -4.83
CA ILE A 178 13.19 -4.99 -5.94
C ILE A 178 13.67 -6.38 -6.40
N THR A 179 14.99 -6.54 -6.55
CA THR A 179 15.61 -7.82 -6.96
C THR A 179 15.48 -8.89 -5.88
N THR A 180 15.66 -8.53 -4.60
CA THR A 180 15.56 -9.46 -3.46
C THR A 180 14.15 -10.02 -3.30
N LEU A 181 13.13 -9.19 -3.57
CA LEU A 181 11.73 -9.59 -3.54
C LEU A 181 11.25 -10.36 -4.79
N GLY A 182 12.09 -10.43 -5.84
CA GLY A 182 11.70 -10.97 -7.16
C GLY A 182 10.73 -10.07 -7.93
N ALA A 183 10.67 -8.77 -7.62
CA ALA A 183 9.74 -7.81 -8.20
C ALA A 183 10.24 -7.15 -9.51
N SER A 184 11.45 -7.48 -9.98
CA SER A 184 12.12 -6.84 -11.14
C SER A 184 11.40 -6.98 -12.49
N SER A 185 10.36 -7.80 -12.58
CA SER A 185 9.48 -7.93 -13.75
C SER A 185 8.20 -7.09 -13.66
N GLN A 186 7.95 -6.43 -12.53
CA GLN A 186 6.73 -5.66 -12.25
C GLN A 186 6.99 -4.17 -11.96
N ILE A 187 8.19 -3.81 -11.52
CA ILE A 187 8.57 -2.42 -11.24
C ILE A 187 10.05 -2.20 -11.54
N THR A 188 10.38 -1.00 -11.99
CA THR A 188 11.75 -0.48 -12.09
C THR A 188 11.87 0.83 -11.32
N SER A 189 13.09 1.20 -10.94
CA SER A 189 13.33 2.41 -10.14
C SER A 189 14.54 3.21 -10.59
N VAL A 190 14.46 4.52 -10.42
CA VAL A 190 15.57 5.47 -10.58
C VAL A 190 15.92 6.05 -9.22
N VAL A 191 17.22 6.12 -8.93
CA VAL A 191 17.76 6.81 -7.76
C VAL A 191 17.48 8.30 -7.91
N GLY A 192 16.77 8.87 -6.94
CA GLY A 192 16.58 10.31 -6.79
C GLY A 192 17.09 10.78 -5.43
N ASN A 193 16.63 11.97 -5.04
CA ASN A 193 16.81 12.56 -3.70
C ASN A 193 15.80 13.73 -3.57
N GLU A 194 15.10 13.86 -2.44
CA GLU A 194 14.45 15.12 -2.09
C GLU A 194 15.42 15.97 -1.26
N LEU A 195 15.97 17.02 -1.87
CA LEU A 195 16.86 17.94 -1.20
C LEU A 195 16.06 18.86 -0.27
N SER A 196 16.08 18.57 1.02
CA SER A 196 15.40 19.37 2.06
C SER A 196 16.27 20.55 2.50
N THR A 197 15.84 21.76 2.17
CA THR A 197 16.54 23.02 2.49
C THR A 197 15.71 23.93 3.41
N PRO A 198 16.30 24.94 4.08
CA PRO A 198 15.56 25.88 4.91
C PRO A 198 14.49 26.73 4.19
N ILE A 199 14.44 26.72 2.86
CA ILE A 199 13.48 27.49 2.04
C ILE A 199 12.45 26.61 1.33
N GLY A 200 12.51 25.29 1.48
CA GLY A 200 11.67 24.33 0.78
C GLY A 200 12.44 23.07 0.36
N HIS A 201 11.73 22.13 -0.25
CA HIS A 201 12.28 20.87 -0.71
C HIS A 201 12.26 20.76 -2.24
N TYR A 202 13.19 19.99 -2.81
CA TYR A 202 13.36 19.86 -4.25
C TYR A 202 13.75 18.43 -4.67
N ASN A 203 12.89 17.75 -5.43
CA ASN A 203 13.21 16.42 -5.97
C ASN A 203 14.19 16.55 -7.14
N ILE A 204 15.26 15.75 -7.10
CA ILE A 204 16.23 15.62 -8.19
C ILE A 204 16.38 14.15 -8.60
N PHE A 205 16.37 13.89 -9.90
CA PHE A 205 16.59 12.56 -10.48
C PHE A 205 16.97 12.68 -11.97
N PRO A 206 17.72 11.71 -12.53
CA PRO A 206 18.46 10.66 -11.83
C PRO A 206 19.65 11.25 -11.06
N VAL A 207 20.04 10.59 -9.96
CA VAL A 207 21.31 10.87 -9.23
C VAL A 207 22.16 9.61 -9.11
N ASP A 208 23.44 9.80 -8.81
CA ASP A 208 24.39 8.70 -8.56
C ASP A 208 24.27 8.23 -7.10
N PRO A 209 23.94 6.95 -6.82
CA PRO A 209 23.80 6.43 -5.46
C PRO A 209 25.11 6.41 -4.66
N THR A 210 26.26 6.47 -5.33
CA THR A 210 27.58 6.53 -4.68
C THR A 210 28.03 7.95 -4.36
N ARG A 211 27.42 8.95 -5.00
CA ARG A 211 27.74 10.36 -4.78
C ARG A 211 27.15 10.83 -3.43
N PRO A 212 27.91 11.53 -2.58
CA PRO A 212 27.35 12.10 -1.36
C PRO A 212 26.20 13.08 -1.69
N PRO A 213 25.11 13.08 -0.92
CA PRO A 213 24.06 14.09 -1.00
C PRO A 213 24.61 15.51 -0.93
N VAL A 214 23.94 16.46 -1.60
CA VAL A 214 24.29 17.89 -1.51
C VAL A 214 23.76 18.43 -0.18
N PRO A 215 24.60 19.08 0.66
CA PRO A 215 24.19 19.68 1.93
C PRO A 215 23.56 21.07 1.77
#